data_AF-A0A935S1X8-F1
#
_entry.id   AF-A0A935S1X8-F1
#
_cell.length_a   1.000
_cell.length_b   1.000
_cell.length_c   1.000
_cell.angle_alpha   90.00
_cell.angle_beta   90.00
_cell.angle_gamma   90.00
#
_symmetry.space_group_name_H-M   'P 1'
#
loop_
_entity.id
_entity.type
_entity.pdbx_description
1 polymer ?
#
loop_
_entity_poly.entity_id
_entity_poly.type
_entity_poly.pdbx_seq_one_letter_code
_entity_poly.pdbx_strand_id
1 'polypeptide(L)'
;MGIGLEWGPRKTFTDYLDDVSGLYPDPSLSPNAIAYTYPNKVPADLVGTMRGNPRTKDWYFYYGLSVNFKLRDRGGPCYGVNNNKYN
;
A
#
# COMPACT_ATOMS: atom_id res chain seq x y z
N MET A 1 -22.17 -7.02 -16.43
CA MET A 1 -20.81 -6.57 -16.07
C MET A 1 -20.97 -5.50 -15.01
N GLY A 2 -20.07 -5.42 -14.04
CA GLY A 2 -20.08 -4.42 -12.98
C GLY A 2 -18.66 -3.92 -12.72
N ILE A 3 -18.54 -2.64 -12.41
CA ILE A 3 -17.28 -2.01 -12.01
C ILE A 3 -17.48 -1.42 -10.61
N GLY A 4 -16.57 -1.72 -9.70
CA GLY A 4 -16.50 -1.15 -8.36
C GLY A 4 -15.22 -0.34 -8.24
N LEU A 5 -15.34 0.88 -7.72
CA LEU A 5 -14.21 1.75 -7.40
C LEU A 5 -14.27 2.07 -5.91
N GLU A 6 -13.15 1.88 -5.24
CA GLU A 6 -12.97 2.20 -3.83
C GLU A 6 -11.79 3.14 -3.70
N TRP A 7 -11.94 4.17 -2.86
CA TRP A 7 -10.85 5.06 -2.50
C TRP A 7 -11.05 5.54 -1.07
N GLY A 8 -9.95 5.76 -0.34
CA GLY A 8 -10.04 6.32 0.99
C GLY A 8 -8.73 6.96 1.46
N PRO A 9 -8.72 8.27 1.70
CA PRO A 9 -7.62 8.92 2.39
C PRO A 9 -7.67 8.61 3.89
N ARG A 10 -6.52 8.35 4.50
CA ARG A 10 -6.35 8.23 5.96
C ARG A 10 -5.17 9.09 6.39
N LYS A 11 -5.44 10.03 7.29
CA LYS A 11 -4.42 10.86 7.92
C LYS A 11 -3.80 10.08 9.08
N THR A 12 -2.47 9.97 9.12
CA THR A 12 -1.77 9.18 10.15
C THR A 12 -1.60 9.95 11.46
N PHE A 13 -1.86 11.27 11.46
CA PHE A 13 -1.60 12.19 12.58
C PHE A 13 -0.12 12.20 13.05
N THR A 14 0.75 11.54 12.30
CA THR A 14 2.18 11.37 12.53
C THR A 14 2.97 11.86 11.32
N ASP A 15 4.28 11.99 11.47
CA ASP A 15 5.26 12.43 10.46
C ASP A 15 6.31 11.32 10.25
N TYR A 16 5.90 10.06 10.48
CA TYR A 16 6.80 8.89 10.53
C TYR A 16 6.61 7.94 9.34
N LEU A 17 5.71 8.24 8.40
CA LEU A 17 5.39 7.34 7.28
C LEU A 17 6.54 7.23 6.29
N ASP A 18 7.34 8.28 6.15
CA ASP A 18 8.51 8.35 5.26
C ASP A 18 9.85 8.27 6.00
N ASP A 19 9.84 7.96 7.31
CA ASP A 19 11.02 7.92 8.19
C ASP A 19 11.81 9.24 8.24
N VAL A 20 11.13 10.38 8.01
CA VAL A 20 11.74 11.70 8.09
C VAL A 20 11.06 12.53 9.19
N SER A 21 11.29 12.14 10.44
CA SER A 21 10.92 12.98 11.59
C SER A 21 11.87 12.86 12.78
N GLY A 22 11.78 13.84 13.68
CA GLY A 22 12.62 13.96 14.86
C GLY A 22 13.96 14.64 14.57
N LEU A 23 14.97 14.31 15.36
CA LEU A 23 16.31 14.89 15.25
C LEU A 23 17.28 13.83 14.71
N TYR A 24 18.33 14.26 14.01
CA TYR A 24 19.42 13.34 13.66
C TYR A 24 20.11 12.83 14.94
N PRO A 25 20.32 11.51 15.07
CA PRO A 25 20.96 10.91 16.23
C PRO A 25 22.46 11.22 16.27
N ASP A 26 23.03 11.26 17.48
CA ASP A 26 24.46 11.42 17.68
C ASP A 26 25.22 10.13 17.29
N PRO A 27 26.23 10.21 16.38
CA PRO A 27 27.08 9.10 15.99
C PRO A 27 27.74 8.35 17.14
N SER A 28 28.06 9.06 18.22
CA SER A 28 28.76 8.51 19.37
C SER A 28 27.88 7.59 20.22
N LEU A 29 26.56 7.78 20.19
CA LEU A 29 25.60 7.03 21.01
C LEU A 29 25.09 5.78 20.30
N SER A 30 25.02 5.79 18.97
CA SER A 30 24.63 4.61 18.19
C SER A 30 25.18 4.69 16.77
N PRO A 31 26.33 4.04 16.50
CA PRO A 31 26.94 4.01 15.18
C PRO A 31 26.01 3.46 14.09
N ASN A 32 25.12 2.54 14.48
CA ASN A 32 24.18 1.90 13.57
C ASN A 32 22.94 2.78 13.28
N ALA A 33 22.49 3.62 14.23
CA ALA A 33 21.31 4.48 14.04
C ALA A 33 21.48 5.48 12.89
N ILE A 34 22.72 5.86 12.59
CA ILE A 34 23.06 6.74 11.48
C ILE A 34 22.78 6.09 10.13
N ALA A 35 23.12 4.80 9.99
CA ALA A 35 22.95 4.09 8.73
C ALA A 35 21.47 3.99 8.30
N TYR A 36 20.55 3.94 9.28
CA TYR A 36 19.11 3.92 9.03
C TYR A 36 18.52 5.31 8.75
N THR A 37 19.15 6.36 9.28
CA THR A 37 18.66 7.74 9.14
C THR A 37 19.08 8.38 7.81
N TYR A 38 20.30 8.10 7.36
CA TYR A 38 20.85 8.70 6.14
C TYR A 38 21.85 7.73 5.50
N PRO A 39 21.50 7.09 4.37
CA PRO A 39 22.40 6.14 3.71
C PRO A 39 23.63 6.80 3.08
N ASN A 40 23.58 8.11 2.81
CA ASN A 40 24.66 8.88 2.21
C ASN A 40 25.35 9.77 3.24
N LYS A 41 26.20 9.17 4.09
CA LYS A 41 27.17 9.80 5.01
C LYS A 41 26.72 11.13 5.64
N VAL A 42 26.28 11.07 6.89
CA VAL A 42 25.96 12.27 7.68
C VAL A 42 27.22 13.12 7.88
N PRO A 43 27.28 14.39 7.41
CA PRO A 43 28.20 15.34 7.98
C PRO A 43 27.84 15.51 9.47
N ALA A 44 28.84 15.42 10.35
CA ALA A 44 28.67 15.55 11.81
C ALA A 44 27.88 16.82 12.23
N ASP A 45 27.83 17.81 11.33
CA ASP A 45 27.11 19.08 11.46
C ASP A 45 25.58 18.97 11.48
N LEU A 46 25.01 17.82 11.08
CA LEU A 46 23.55 17.62 11.08
C LEU A 46 23.03 17.05 12.40
N VAL A 47 23.89 16.61 13.32
CA VAL A 47 23.48 16.02 14.61
C VAL A 47 22.61 17.00 15.40
N GLY A 48 21.45 16.55 15.85
CA GLY A 48 20.50 17.41 16.56
C GLY A 48 19.73 18.40 15.67
N THR A 49 19.95 18.42 14.36
CA THR A 49 19.06 19.15 13.43
C THR A 49 17.79 18.35 13.15
N MET A 50 16.73 19.06 12.78
CA MET A 50 15.41 18.46 12.53
C MET A 50 15.38 17.74 11.18
N ARG A 51 14.91 16.49 11.19
CA ARG A 51 14.62 15.70 10.00
C ARG A 51 13.20 16.04 9.54
N GLY A 52 13.07 16.53 8.32
CA GLY A 52 11.76 16.76 7.70
C GLY A 52 11.07 18.02 8.22
N ASN A 53 9.74 18.03 8.14
CA ASN A 53 8.94 19.15 8.59
C ASN A 53 7.80 18.65 9.51
N PRO A 54 7.91 18.84 10.84
CA PRO A 54 6.93 18.30 11.78
C PRO A 54 5.56 18.96 11.69
N ARG A 55 5.44 20.07 10.96
CA ARG A 55 4.18 20.78 10.72
C ARG A 55 3.36 20.12 9.62
N THR A 56 3.99 19.39 8.70
CA THR A 56 3.29 18.51 7.77
C THR A 56 3.08 17.16 8.44
N LYS A 57 1.91 16.55 8.24
CA LYS A 57 1.60 15.20 8.74
C LYS A 57 1.34 14.32 7.55
N ASP A 58 1.67 13.05 7.67
CA ASP A 58 1.58 12.12 6.57
C ASP A 58 0.14 11.68 6.31
N TRP A 59 -0.13 11.45 5.03
CA TRP A 59 -1.40 10.95 4.54
C TRP A 59 -1.07 9.75 3.65
N TYR A 60 -1.83 8.67 3.83
CA TYR A 60 -1.78 7.57 2.89
C TYR A 60 -3.16 7.41 2.24
N PHE A 61 -3.15 6.89 1.02
CA PHE A 61 -4.33 6.66 0.21
C PHE A 61 -4.38 5.18 -0.16
N TYR A 62 -5.56 4.60 -0.09
CA TYR A 62 -5.83 3.29 -0.68
C TYR A 62 -6.83 3.45 -1.81
N TYR A 63 -6.65 2.66 -2.86
CA TYR A 63 -7.54 2.61 -4.02
C TYR A 63 -7.77 1.14 -4.39
N GLY A 64 -9.02 0.79 -4.71
CA GLY A 64 -9.42 -0.54 -5.13
C GLY A 64 -10.25 -0.46 -6.41
N LEU A 65 -9.96 -1.33 -7.37
CA LEU A 65 -10.72 -1.47 -8.61
C LEU A 65 -11.19 -2.91 -8.76
N SER A 66 -12.50 -3.10 -8.83
CA SER A 66 -13.14 -4.40 -8.97
C SER A 66 -13.90 -4.48 -10.28
N VAL A 67 -13.60 -5.46 -11.13
CA VAL A 67 -14.31 -5.66 -12.41
C VAL A 67 -14.96 -7.03 -12.40
N ASN A 68 -16.28 -7.06 -12.58
CA ASN A 68 -17.10 -8.26 -12.60
C ASN A 68 -17.73 -8.41 -13.98
N PHE A 69 -17.60 -9.58 -14.61
CA PHE A 69 -18.33 -9.88 -15.84
C PHE A 69 -18.83 -11.32 -15.82
N LYS A 70 -20.05 -11.52 -16.33
CA LYS A 70 -20.64 -12.85 -16.43
C LYS A 70 -20.03 -13.55 -17.63
N LEU A 71 -19.35 -14.66 -17.39
CA LEU A 71 -18.91 -15.56 -18.46
C LEU A 71 -20.16 -16.14 -19.11
N ARG A 72 -20.30 -15.94 -20.43
CA ARG A 72 -21.38 -16.55 -21.19
C ARG A 72 -21.05 -18.02 -21.37
N ASP A 73 -21.84 -18.88 -20.76
CA ASP A 73 -21.77 -20.31 -21.03
C ASP A 73 -22.11 -20.53 -22.50
N ARG A 74 -21.22 -21.20 -23.25
CA ARG A 74 -21.57 -21.65 -24.60
C ARG A 74 -22.44 -22.88 -24.36
N GLY A 75 -23.74 -22.65 -24.16
CA GLY A 75 -24.72 -23.72 -23.98
C GLY A 75 -24.55 -24.75 -25.09
N GLY A 76 -23.78 -25.80 -24.79
CA GLY A 76 -23.74 -26.98 -25.62
C GLY A 76 -25.14 -27.60 -25.56
N PRO A 77 -25.64 -28.17 -26.67
CA PRO A 77 -26.92 -28.84 -26.63
C PRO A 77 -26.91 -29.87 -25.51
N CYS A 78 -27.81 -29.71 -24.54
CA CYS A 78 -28.06 -30.73 -23.55
C CYS A 78 -28.74 -31.90 -24.27
N TYR A 79 -27.98 -32.93 -24.60
CA TYR A 79 -28.54 -34.18 -25.11
C TYR A 79 -29.20 -34.91 -23.95
N GLY A 80 -30.47 -34.58 -23.67
CA GLY A 80 -31.32 -35.38 -22.82
C GLY A 80 -31.52 -36.74 -23.46
N VAL A 81 -30.98 -37.80 -22.85
CA VAL A 81 -31.26 -39.18 -23.25
C VAL A 81 -32.71 -39.47 -22.87
N ASN A 82 -33.60 -39.43 -23.85
CA ASN A 82 -35.00 -39.74 -23.65
C ASN A 82 -35.15 -41.27 -23.61
N ASN A 83 -35.18 -41.85 -22.41
CA ASN A 83 -35.27 -43.30 -22.19
C ASN A 83 -36.69 -43.85 -22.39
N ASN A 84 -37.39 -43.41 -23.43
CA ASN A 84 -38.72 -43.93 -23.75
C ASN A 84 -38.70 -44.67 -25.10
N LYS A 85 -38.04 -45.82 -25.14
CA LYS A 85 -38.07 -46.76 -26.26
C LYS A 85 -38.24 -48.20 -25.77
N TYR A 86 -39.38 -48.53 -25.15
CA TYR A 86 -39.93 -49.90 -25.17
C TYR A 86 -41.44 -49.83 -24.92
N ASN A 87 -42.24 -49.90 -26.00
CA ASN A 87 -43.59 -50.44 -26.00
C ASN A 87 -43.66 -51.44 -27.15
#